data_AF-A0A7V3BV69-F1
#
_entry.id   AF-A0A7V3BV69-F1
#
_cell.length_a   1.000
_cell.length_b   1.000
_cell.length_c   1.000
_cell.angle_alpha   90.00
_cell.angle_beta   90.00
_cell.angle_gamma   90.00
#
_symmetry.space_group_name_H-M   'P 1'
#
loop_
_entity.id
_entity.type
_entity.pdbx_description
1 polymer ?
#
loop_
_entity_poly.entity_id
_entity_poly.type
_entity_poly.pdbx_seq_one_letter_code
_entity_poly.pdbx_strand_id
1 'polypeptide(L)' 'MPESYGKKQRRNVKAKKAAARDERRVARAQRRNDRRAGLIEPGTPIQATDPADLALTPLPPPEAAAEEERERPAT' A
#
# COMPACT_ATOMS: atom_id res chain seq x y z
N MET A 1 -32.83 4.38 23.03
CA MET A 1 -32.67 3.22 22.13
C MET A 1 -31.21 2.78 22.14
N PRO A 2 -30.89 1.57 22.64
CA PRO A 2 -29.54 1.02 22.55
C PRO A 2 -29.09 0.96 21.09
N GLU A 3 -27.80 1.13 20.84
CA GLU A 3 -27.30 0.98 19.49
C GLU A 3 -27.46 -0.45 18.99
N SER A 4 -28.01 -0.60 17.79
CA SER A 4 -28.13 -1.90 17.15
C SER A 4 -26.75 -2.52 16.92
N TYR A 5 -26.70 -3.84 16.97
CA TYR A 5 -25.48 -4.62 16.81
C TYR A 5 -24.65 -4.19 15.58
N GLY A 6 -25.31 -3.95 14.44
CA GLY A 6 -24.65 -3.50 13.21
C GLY A 6 -23.97 -2.13 13.33
N LYS A 7 -24.53 -1.19 14.10
CA LYS A 7 -23.87 0.11 14.36
C LYS A 7 -22.60 -0.05 15.19
N LYS A 8 -22.66 -0.90 16.23
CA LYS A 8 -21.49 -1.24 17.07
C LYS A 8 -20.38 -1.91 16.26
N GLN A 9 -20.72 -2.91 15.43
CA GLN A 9 -19.73 -3.61 14.60
C GLN A 9 -19.02 -2.67 13.61
N ARG A 10 -19.78 -1.78 12.94
CA ARG A 10 -19.19 -0.78 12.03
C ARG A 10 -18.24 0.17 12.74
N ARG A 11 -18.57 0.61 13.96
CA ARG A 11 -17.68 1.44 14.78
C ARG A 11 -16.41 0.69 15.15
N ASN A 12 -16.51 -0.55 15.59
CA ASN A 12 -15.34 -1.37 15.95
C ASN A 12 -14.38 -1.55 14.77
N VAL A 13 -14.91 -1.84 13.56
CA VAL A 13 -14.08 -1.97 12.37
C VAL A 13 -13.41 -0.64 12.01
N LYS A 14 -14.13 0.48 12.09
CA LYS A 14 -13.55 1.82 11.86
C LYS A 14 -12.46 2.14 12.88
N ALA A 15 -12.70 1.86 14.15
CA ALA A 15 -11.73 2.05 15.23
C ALA A 15 -10.46 1.21 14.99
N LYS A 16 -10.61 -0.07 14.63
CA LYS A 16 -9.48 -0.95 14.29
C LYS A 16 -8.68 -0.41 13.09
N LYS A 17 -9.36 0.08 12.04
CA LYS A 17 -8.70 0.70 10.89
C LYS A 17 -7.98 2.00 11.25
N ALA A 18 -8.54 2.79 12.17
CA ALA A 18 -7.91 4.03 12.65
C ALA A 18 -6.65 3.71 13.47
N ALA A 19 -6.74 2.80 14.44
CA ALA A 19 -5.60 2.34 15.24
C ALA A 19 -4.45 1.85 14.36
N ALA A 20 -4.73 0.96 13.40
CA ALA A 20 -3.71 0.47 12.47
C ALA A 20 -3.08 1.58 11.59
N ARG A 21 -3.82 2.65 11.27
CA ARG A 21 -3.28 3.80 10.55
C ARG A 21 -2.35 4.62 11.45
N ASP A 22 -2.73 4.82 12.70
CA ASP A 22 -1.95 5.60 13.65
C ASP A 22 -0.68 4.87 14.08
N GLU A 23 -0.73 3.55 14.27
CA GLU A 23 0.46 2.70 14.43
C GLU A 23 1.45 2.89 13.28
N ARG A 24 0.98 2.85 12.03
CA ARG A 24 1.84 3.11 10.86
C ARG A 24 2.39 4.53 10.84
N ARG A 25 1.66 5.54 11.33
CA ARG A 25 2.16 6.92 11.44
C ARG A 25 3.26 7.01 12.48
N VAL A 26 3.05 6.46 13.67
CA VAL A 26 4.03 6.44 14.76
C VAL A 26 5.30 5.73 14.32
N ALA A 27 5.20 4.53 13.73
CA ALA A 27 6.36 3.79 13.24
C ALA A 27 7.14 4.54 12.14
N ARG A 28 6.47 5.35 11.30
CA ARG A 28 7.17 6.23 10.34
C ARG A 28 7.81 7.43 11.02
N ALA A 29 7.17 8.01 12.03
CA ALA A 29 7.71 9.14 12.79
C ALA A 29 8.96 8.72 13.57
N GLN A 30 8.90 7.57 14.26
CA GLN A 30 10.03 6.98 14.98
C GLN A 30 11.22 6.77 14.03
N ARG A 31 11.03 6.07 12.91
CA ARG A 31 12.10 5.89 11.90
C ARG A 31 12.66 7.19 11.31
N ARG A 32 11.89 8.28 11.30
CA ARG A 32 12.41 9.61 10.89
C ARG A 32 13.23 10.24 12.00
N ASN A 33 12.77 10.14 13.25
CA ASN A 33 13.46 10.65 14.41
C ASN A 33 14.78 9.92 14.64
N ASP A 34 14.79 8.60 14.54
CA ASP A 34 15.99 7.77 14.71
C ASP A 34 17.07 8.14 13.67
N ARG A 35 16.67 8.35 12.41
CA ARG A 35 17.58 8.87 11.37
C ARG A 35 18.08 10.28 11.67
N ARG A 36 17.20 11.18 12.14
CA ARG A 36 17.60 12.55 12.51
C ARG A 36 18.56 12.55 13.70
N ALA A 37 18.37 11.63 14.64
CA ALA A 37 19.22 11.46 15.81
C ALA A 37 20.53 10.73 15.49
N GLY A 38 20.72 10.27 14.24
CA GLY A 38 21.91 9.52 13.83
C GLY A 38 21.98 8.09 14.38
N LEU A 39 20.90 7.57 14.96
CA LEU A 39 20.84 6.18 15.43
C LEU A 39 20.73 5.18 14.27
N ILE A 40 20.26 5.63 13.12
CA ILE A 40 20.12 4.83 11.90
C ILE A 40 20.85 5.57 10.78
N GLU A 41 21.84 4.92 10.18
CA GLU A 41 22.53 5.42 9.00
C GLU A 41 21.54 5.60 7.84
N PRO A 42 21.54 6.75 7.14
CA PRO A 42 20.78 6.89 5.92
C PRO A 42 21.34 5.91 4.89
N GLY A 43 20.52 4.95 4.44
CA GLY A 43 20.90 4.03 3.38
C GLY A 43 21.29 4.77 2.09
N THR A 44 22.01 4.09 1.21
CA THR A 44 22.38 4.65 -0.09
C THR A 44 21.14 5.07 -0.88
N PRO A 45 21.18 6.20 -1.60
CA PRO A 45 20.07 6.63 -2.42
C PRO A 45 19.69 5.54 -3.42
N ILE A 46 18.39 5.25 -3.52
CA ILE A 46 17.86 4.29 -4.48
C ILE A 46 18.07 4.88 -5.87
N GLN A 47 18.87 4.20 -6.69
CA GLN A 47 19.02 4.57 -8.10
C GLN A 47 17.81 4.05 -8.89
N ALA A 48 17.49 4.75 -9.98
CA ALA A 48 16.50 4.24 -10.91
C ALA A 48 17.04 2.93 -11.51
N THR A 49 16.26 1.86 -11.40
CA THR A 49 16.55 0.56 -12.02
C THR A 49 15.52 0.33 -13.12
N ASP A 50 15.96 -0.19 -14.27
CA ASP A 50 15.06 -0.57 -15.34
C ASP A 50 14.21 -1.77 -14.86
N PRO A 51 12.87 -1.76 -15.00
CA PRO A 51 12.05 -2.93 -14.71
C PRO A 51 12.53 -4.21 -15.41
N ALA A 52 13.16 -4.10 -16.59
CA ALA A 52 13.76 -5.24 -17.30
C ALA A 52 14.87 -5.92 -16.49
N ASP A 53 15.68 -5.15 -15.75
CA ASP A 53 16.77 -5.67 -14.90
C ASP A 53 16.22 -6.46 -13.71
N LEU A 54 15.00 -6.16 -13.29
CA LEU A 54 14.31 -6.84 -12.19
C LEU A 54 13.43 -8.01 -12.67
N ALA A 55 13.48 -8.33 -13.96
CA ALA A 55 12.60 -9.30 -14.61
C ALA A 55 11.10 -9.02 -14.37
N LEU A 56 10.74 -7.75 -14.11
CA LEU A 56 9.34 -7.34 -14.09
C LEU A 56 8.91 -7.09 -15.52
N THR A 57 7.96 -7.89 -15.98
CA THR A 57 7.30 -7.62 -17.26
C THR A 57 6.54 -6.30 -17.15
N PRO A 58 6.74 -5.35 -18.07
CA PRO A 58 5.94 -4.14 -18.09
C PRO A 58 4.48 -4.55 -18.28
N LEU A 59 3.61 -4.07 -17.39
CA LEU A 59 2.17 -4.25 -17.57
C LEU A 59 1.78 -3.59 -18.91
N PRO A 60 1.07 -4.29 -19.80
CA PRO A 60 0.62 -3.69 -21.04
C PRO A 60 -0.20 -2.42 -20.72
N PRO A 61 -0.16 -1.41 -21.59
CA PRO A 61 -0.99 -0.23 -21.41
C PRO A 61 -2.46 -0.66 -21.30
N PRO A 62 -3.30 0.06 -20.53
CA PRO A 62 -4.68 -0.32 -20.25
C PRO A 62 -5.51 -0.53 -21.53
N GLU A 63 -5.13 0.13 -22.62
CA GLU A 63 -5.74 -0.02 -23.93
C GLU A 63 -5.46 -1.40 -24.55
N ALA A 64 -4.21 -1.88 -24.49
CA ALA A 64 -3.83 -3.19 -25.03
C ALA A 64 -4.41 -4.36 -24.22
N ALA A 65 -4.54 -4.22 -22.89
CA ALA A 65 -5.18 -5.22 -22.05
C ALA A 65 -6.69 -5.37 -22.36
N ALA A 66 -7.37 -4.28 -22.73
CA ALA A 66 -8.78 -4.30 -23.10
C ALA A 66 -9.03 -4.92 -24.48
N GLU A 67 -8.07 -4.82 -25.41
CA GLU A 67 -8.12 -5.50 -26.70
C GLU A 67 -7.93 -7.02 -26.55
N GLU A 68 -6.96 -7.44 -25.73
CA GLU A 68 -6.71 -8.86 -25.45
C GLU A 68 -7.92 -9.53 -24.75
N GLU A 69 -8.67 -8.81 -23.91
CA GLU A 69 -9.90 -9.31 -23.29
C GLU A 69 -11.07 -9.43 -24.28
N ARG A 70 -11.13 -8.55 -25.29
CA ARG A 70 -12.13 -8.62 -26.38
C ARG A 70 -11.85 -9.74 -27.38
N GLU A 71 -10.58 -10.09 -27.58
CA GLU A 71 -10.14 -11.15 -28.48
C GLU A 71 -10.22 -12.55 -27.87
N ARG A 72 -10.41 -12.68 -26.55
CA ARG A 72 -10.65 -13.98 -25.91
C ARG A 72 -12.01 -14.51 -26.35
N PRO A 73 -12.09 -15.66 -27.06
CA PRO A 73 -13.36 -16.23 -27.42
C PRO A 73 -14.10 -16.65 -26.14
N ALA A 74 -15.37 -16.26 -26.04
CA ALA A 74 -16.24 -16.70 -24.96
C ALA A 74 -16.34 -18.23 -24.99
N THR A 75 -15.76 -18.90 -23.98
CA THR A 75 -15.92 -20.34 -23.74
C THR A 75 -17.27 -20.66 -23.14
#